data_AF-A0A941L6W6-F1
#
_entry.id   AF-A0A941L6W6-F1
#
_cell.length_a   1.000
_cell.length_b   1.000
_cell.length_c   1.000
_cell.angle_alpha   90.00
_cell.angle_beta   90.00
_cell.angle_gamma   90.00
#
_symmetry.space_group_name_H-M   'P 1'
#
loop_
_entity.id
_entity.type
_entity.pdbx_description
1 polymer ?
#
loop_
_entity_poly.entity_id
_entity_poly.type
_entity_poly.pdbx_seq_one_letter_code
_entity_poly.pdbx_strand_id
1 'polypeptide(L)'
;MADATVKEPEVNLELALEHGLNEEEFEMIKTRLGRVPTFTELGVYSVMWSEHCSYKNSIVELKKLPREGEHMLVGAGEENAGLVDIGDGLGCAFKIESHNHPSAIEPYQGAATGVGGIHRDIFTMGARPVASLNSLRFGSLENPRVRYLLDGVVRGIGDYGNSFGIPVIGGEVYFDESYEGNPLVNAMSIGLVEAGKTVSAISEGIGNPVIIVGASTGRDGIHGATFASEEISEESEAKRPSVQVGDPFTEKLLLEASLEVLKTGAVVGMQDMGAAGIACSTSEMTAKGGQGMLIDLDKVPAREEGMTAYELLLSESQERMLIVAEKGREQEVIDVYEKWDLHGVVIGEVVDTDKVTYMKDGEVKGDMFAEHLVLGGGAPQYIRKTKKPEYLDEVQNFDISSLNHPNDHQETIKTLLSSVNVASKRWVHEQYDTT
;
A
#
# COMPACT_ATOMS: atom_id res chain seq x y z
N MET A 1 5.50 37.18 13.77
CA MET A 1 5.86 36.57 15.06
C MET A 1 6.99 35.61 14.75
N ALA A 2 8.08 35.64 15.52
CA ALA A 2 9.25 34.82 15.23
C ALA A 2 8.86 33.34 15.30
N ASP A 3 9.15 32.64 14.22
CA ASP A 3 8.90 31.22 14.00
C ASP A 3 9.54 30.42 15.14
N ALA A 4 8.74 29.72 15.93
CA ALA A 4 9.25 28.79 16.90
C ALA A 4 9.66 27.55 16.12
N THR A 5 10.89 27.53 15.59
CA THR A 5 11.50 26.33 15.03
C THR A 5 11.40 25.24 16.08
N VAL A 6 10.48 24.29 15.87
CA VAL A 6 10.32 23.13 16.74
C VAL A 6 11.65 22.39 16.69
N LYS A 7 12.36 22.37 17.82
CA LYS A 7 13.65 21.71 17.90
C LYS A 7 13.41 20.21 17.75
N GLU A 8 13.92 19.63 16.66
CA GLU A 8 13.86 18.18 16.46
C GLU A 8 14.54 17.45 17.63
N PRO A 9 14.02 16.29 18.04
CA PRO A 9 14.63 15.50 19.10
C PRO A 9 16.02 15.02 18.69
N GLU A 10 16.90 14.87 19.69
CA GLU A 10 18.23 14.30 19.46
C GLU A 10 18.11 12.82 19.13
N VAL A 11 18.66 12.40 17.99
CA VAL A 11 18.58 11.01 17.55
C VAL A 11 19.60 10.15 18.28
N ASN A 12 19.10 9.15 19.00
CA ASN A 12 19.89 8.17 19.74
C ASN A 12 19.24 6.77 19.63
N LEU A 13 19.86 5.77 20.26
CA LEU A 13 19.35 4.38 20.22
C LEU A 13 17.96 4.26 20.86
N GLU A 14 17.69 4.98 21.96
CA GLU A 14 16.39 4.94 22.63
C GLU A 14 15.27 5.40 21.69
N LEU A 15 15.46 6.53 21.01
CA LEU A 15 14.52 7.04 20.01
C LEU A 15 14.36 6.08 18.82
N ALA A 16 15.44 5.42 18.39
CA ALA A 16 15.37 4.43 17.31
C ALA A 16 14.53 3.21 17.71
N LEU A 17 14.66 2.73 18.96
CA LEU A 17 13.84 1.65 19.50
C LEU A 17 12.35 2.05 19.58
N GLU A 18 12.06 3.29 19.98
CA GLU A 18 10.69 3.83 19.97
C GLU A 18 10.07 3.88 18.57
N HIS A 19 10.91 4.01 17.53
CA HIS A 19 10.48 3.97 16.12
C HIS A 19 10.32 2.53 15.57
N GLY A 20 10.55 1.50 16.39
CA GLY A 20 10.42 0.09 15.99
C GLY A 20 11.66 -0.48 15.27
N LEU A 21 12.77 0.26 15.25
CA LEU A 21 14.06 -0.27 14.83
C LEU A 21 14.69 -1.07 15.97
N ASN A 22 15.59 -2.00 15.64
CA ASN A 22 16.45 -2.63 16.63
C ASN A 22 17.88 -2.03 16.64
N GLU A 23 18.70 -2.42 17.62
CA GLU A 23 20.07 -1.92 17.77
C GLU A 23 20.94 -2.19 16.53
N GLU A 24 20.83 -3.38 15.93
CA GLU A 24 21.57 -3.74 14.71
C GLU A 24 21.15 -2.88 13.53
N GLU A 25 19.85 -2.65 13.35
CA GLU A 25 19.30 -1.77 12.33
C GLU A 25 19.80 -0.32 12.52
N PHE A 26 19.79 0.20 13.74
CA PHE A 26 20.29 1.56 14.03
C PHE A 26 21.79 1.71 13.74
N GLU A 27 22.62 0.74 14.14
CA GLU A 27 24.05 0.74 13.79
C GLU A 27 24.28 0.63 12.28
N MET A 28 23.45 -0.15 11.57
CA MET A 28 23.51 -0.26 10.12
C MET A 28 23.19 1.07 9.43
N ILE A 29 22.15 1.79 9.88
CA ILE A 29 21.82 3.13 9.37
C ILE A 29 23.01 4.08 9.55
N LYS A 30 23.58 4.13 10.76
CA LYS A 30 24.74 5.01 11.04
C LYS A 30 25.93 4.68 10.17
N THR A 31 26.22 3.40 9.99
CA THR A 31 27.34 2.93 9.15
C THR A 31 27.14 3.34 7.70
N ARG A 32 25.93 3.20 7.18
CA ARG A 32 25.57 3.54 5.80
C ARG A 32 25.57 5.03 5.50
N LEU A 33 25.09 5.84 6.43
CA LEU A 33 25.12 7.29 6.31
C LEU A 33 26.51 7.87 6.64
N GLY A 34 27.36 7.12 7.35
CA GLY A 34 28.63 7.61 7.90
C GLY A 34 28.46 8.61 9.05
N ARG A 35 27.25 8.75 9.59
CA ARG A 35 26.86 9.68 10.66
C ARG A 35 25.57 9.22 11.34
N VAL A 36 25.23 9.86 12.45
CA VAL A 36 23.88 9.71 13.04
C VAL A 36 22.84 10.30 12.07
N PRO A 37 21.71 9.60 11.80
CA PRO A 37 20.65 10.15 10.97
C PRO A 37 20.02 11.39 11.61
N THR A 38 19.45 12.28 10.80
CA THR A 38 18.54 13.32 11.31
C THR A 38 17.24 12.69 11.83
N PHE A 39 16.41 13.45 12.56
CA PHE A 39 15.13 12.92 13.03
C PHE A 39 14.22 12.50 11.87
N THR A 40 14.21 13.31 10.80
CA THR A 40 13.49 13.01 9.56
C THR A 40 14.01 11.73 8.89
N GLU A 41 15.32 11.55 8.78
CA GLU A 41 15.92 10.34 8.20
C GLU A 41 15.63 9.10 9.06
N LEU A 42 15.69 9.21 10.38
CA LEU A 42 15.33 8.11 11.29
C LEU A 42 13.90 7.64 11.03
N GLY A 43 12.96 8.58 10.90
CA GLY A 43 11.56 8.27 10.57
C GLY A 43 11.44 7.54 9.24
N VAL A 44 12.08 8.04 8.19
CA VAL A 44 12.09 7.39 6.87
C VAL A 44 12.66 5.97 6.95
N TYR A 45 13.83 5.78 7.56
CA TYR A 45 14.39 4.43 7.75
C TYR A 45 13.47 3.52 8.56
N SER A 46 12.85 4.02 9.64
CA SER A 46 11.98 3.20 10.48
C SER A 46 10.76 2.66 9.74
N VAL A 47 10.16 3.46 8.87
CA VAL A 47 9.00 3.05 8.10
C VAL A 47 9.43 2.17 6.94
N MET A 48 10.44 2.59 6.18
CA MET A 48 10.94 1.86 5.01
C MET A 48 11.52 0.49 5.38
N TRP A 49 12.08 0.32 6.59
CA TRP A 49 12.57 -0.97 7.11
C TRP A 49 11.58 -1.70 8.03
N SER A 50 10.31 -1.29 8.05
CA SER A 50 9.24 -2.07 8.68
C SER A 50 9.03 -3.40 7.93
N GLU A 51 8.39 -4.40 8.56
CA GLU A 51 8.02 -5.64 7.84
C GLU A 51 7.06 -5.31 6.70
N HIS A 52 6.16 -4.36 6.91
CA HIS A 52 5.18 -3.92 5.91
C HIS A 52 5.82 -3.43 4.61
N CYS A 53 6.86 -2.59 4.67
CA CYS A 53 7.50 -2.04 3.47
C CYS A 53 8.63 -2.93 2.93
N SER A 54 9.44 -3.53 3.81
CA SER A 54 10.68 -4.21 3.40
C SER A 54 10.60 -5.73 3.34
N TYR A 55 9.49 -6.33 3.79
CA TYR A 55 9.30 -7.79 3.80
C TYR A 55 10.50 -8.52 4.45
N LYS A 56 11.15 -7.91 5.44
CA LYS A 56 12.46 -8.32 5.94
C LYS A 56 12.52 -9.76 6.42
N ASN A 57 11.41 -10.35 6.84
CA ASN A 57 11.34 -11.77 7.20
C ASN A 57 10.83 -12.67 6.06
N SER A 58 9.98 -12.15 5.18
CA SER A 58 9.23 -12.94 4.19
C SER A 58 9.89 -12.97 2.81
N ILE A 59 10.63 -11.93 2.41
CA ILE A 59 11.18 -11.81 1.05
C ILE A 59 12.10 -12.96 0.65
N VAL A 60 12.89 -13.49 1.59
CA VAL A 60 13.80 -14.61 1.34
C VAL A 60 13.03 -15.88 0.94
N GLU A 61 11.85 -16.08 1.51
CA GLU A 61 10.97 -17.21 1.19
C GLU A 61 10.19 -16.94 -0.11
N LEU A 62 9.69 -15.72 -0.31
CA LEU A 62 8.98 -15.33 -1.54
C LEU A 62 9.86 -15.41 -2.79
N LYS A 63 11.18 -15.19 -2.67
CA LYS A 63 12.15 -15.38 -3.76
C LYS A 63 12.26 -16.83 -4.26
N LYS A 64 11.71 -17.81 -3.52
CA LYS A 64 11.71 -19.24 -3.93
C LYS A 64 10.54 -19.61 -4.84
N LEU A 65 9.53 -18.74 -4.97
CA LEU A 65 8.38 -18.99 -5.84
C LEU A 65 8.80 -18.87 -7.32
N PRO A 66 8.15 -19.59 -8.26
CA PRO A 66 8.38 -19.43 -9.69
C PRO A 66 8.06 -18.00 -10.15
N ARG A 67 8.87 -17.45 -11.07
CA ARG A 67 8.81 -16.05 -11.53
C ARG A 67 8.79 -15.89 -13.04
N GLU A 68 8.69 -16.98 -13.78
CA GLU A 68 8.71 -16.97 -15.24
C GLU A 68 7.46 -17.67 -15.76
N GLY A 69 6.89 -17.13 -16.84
CA GLY A 69 5.71 -17.67 -17.50
C GLY A 69 5.59 -17.10 -18.90
N GLU A 70 5.09 -17.91 -19.84
CA GLU A 70 5.00 -17.57 -21.27
C GLU A 70 4.14 -16.32 -21.54
N HIS A 71 3.13 -16.08 -20.71
CA HIS A 71 2.21 -14.96 -20.85
C HIS A 71 2.56 -13.76 -19.98
N MET A 72 3.71 -13.74 -19.31
CA MET A 72 4.07 -12.57 -18.50
C MET A 72 4.56 -11.42 -19.39
N LEU A 73 3.97 -10.25 -19.23
CA LEU A 73 4.40 -9.02 -19.92
C LEU A 73 5.49 -8.26 -19.14
N VAL A 74 5.58 -8.48 -17.83
CA VAL A 74 6.64 -7.98 -16.95
C VAL A 74 7.07 -9.09 -15.99
N GLY A 75 8.33 -9.06 -15.55
CA GLY A 75 8.82 -9.99 -14.54
C GLY A 75 8.11 -9.82 -13.20
N ALA A 76 7.99 -10.92 -12.44
CA ALA A 76 7.38 -10.88 -11.11
C ALA A 76 8.17 -9.94 -10.17
N GLY A 77 7.53 -8.86 -9.71
CA GLY A 77 8.13 -7.85 -8.84
C GLY A 77 8.93 -6.77 -9.59
N GLU A 78 8.89 -6.73 -10.93
CA GLU A 78 9.44 -5.61 -11.69
C GLU A 78 8.55 -4.37 -11.64
N GLU A 79 7.24 -4.57 -11.45
CA GLU A 79 6.23 -3.52 -11.41
C GLU A 79 5.29 -3.71 -10.20
N ASN A 80 4.48 -2.69 -9.87
CA ASN A 80 3.58 -2.71 -8.70
C ASN A 80 2.51 -3.81 -8.76
N ALA A 81 2.12 -4.21 -9.97
CA ALA A 81 1.11 -5.23 -10.21
C ALA A 81 1.63 -6.32 -11.16
N GLY A 82 1.07 -7.52 -11.05
CA GLY A 82 1.30 -8.58 -12.02
C GLY A 82 0.67 -8.19 -13.35
N LEU A 83 1.38 -8.39 -14.46
CA LEU A 83 0.88 -8.08 -15.80
C LEU A 83 1.04 -9.28 -16.73
N VAL A 84 -0.08 -9.75 -17.27
CA VAL A 84 -0.13 -10.90 -18.18
C VAL A 84 -0.81 -10.57 -19.50
N ASP A 85 -0.30 -11.13 -20.59
CA ASP A 85 -0.92 -11.09 -21.91
C ASP A 85 -2.18 -11.95 -21.90
N ILE A 86 -3.30 -11.36 -22.32
CA ILE A 86 -4.59 -12.05 -22.44
C ILE A 86 -5.03 -12.20 -23.90
N GLY A 87 -4.17 -11.87 -24.86
CA GLY A 87 -4.45 -11.90 -26.29
C GLY A 87 -5.01 -10.59 -26.83
N ASP A 88 -5.23 -10.54 -28.15
CA ASP A 88 -5.82 -9.40 -28.87
C ASP A 88 -5.11 -8.03 -28.64
N GLY A 89 -3.83 -8.07 -28.28
CA GLY A 89 -3.04 -6.87 -27.97
C GLY A 89 -3.37 -6.24 -26.61
N LEU A 90 -3.97 -7.00 -25.70
CA LEU A 90 -4.35 -6.56 -24.36
C LEU A 90 -3.52 -7.26 -23.27
N GLY A 91 -3.18 -6.50 -22.25
CA GLY A 91 -2.65 -6.98 -20.98
C GLY A 91 -3.69 -6.87 -19.86
N CYS A 92 -3.60 -7.78 -18.90
CA CYS A 92 -4.35 -7.79 -17.66
C CYS A 92 -3.41 -7.49 -16.50
N ALA A 93 -3.58 -6.32 -15.88
CA ALA A 93 -2.91 -5.96 -14.65
C ALA A 93 -3.75 -6.46 -13.47
N PHE A 94 -3.12 -7.10 -12.48
CA PHE A 94 -3.82 -7.52 -11.27
C PHE A 94 -2.89 -7.53 -10.07
N LYS A 95 -3.46 -7.20 -8.91
CA LYS A 95 -2.77 -7.23 -7.62
C LYS A 95 -3.79 -7.56 -6.54
N ILE A 96 -3.32 -8.14 -5.44
CA ILE A 96 -4.09 -8.32 -4.21
C ILE A 96 -3.31 -7.71 -3.06
N GLU A 97 -4.02 -6.99 -2.21
CA GLU A 97 -3.49 -6.38 -0.99
C GLU A 97 -4.32 -6.77 0.23
N SER A 98 -3.76 -6.53 1.41
CA SER A 98 -4.43 -6.76 2.69
C SER A 98 -4.49 -5.47 3.51
N HIS A 99 -5.61 -5.25 4.18
CA HIS A 99 -5.82 -4.12 5.09
C HIS A 99 -6.33 -4.60 6.46
N ASN A 100 -5.74 -5.70 6.94
CA ASN A 100 -6.19 -6.47 8.12
C ASN A 100 -6.22 -5.61 9.39
N HIS A 101 -5.08 -5.01 9.73
CA HIS A 101 -4.89 -4.32 11.00
C HIS A 101 -5.80 -3.09 11.13
N PRO A 102 -5.86 -2.17 10.14
CA PRO A 102 -6.81 -1.05 10.21
C PRO A 102 -8.26 -1.55 10.25
N SER A 103 -8.61 -2.60 9.49
CA SER A 103 -9.96 -3.16 9.49
C SER A 103 -10.36 -3.81 10.83
N ALA A 104 -9.39 -4.31 11.61
CA ALA A 104 -9.66 -4.82 12.95
C ALA A 104 -10.07 -3.71 13.94
N ILE A 105 -9.62 -2.48 13.69
CA ILE A 105 -9.77 -1.32 14.57
C ILE A 105 -10.97 -0.47 14.16
N GLU A 106 -10.99 -0.05 12.90
CA GLU A 106 -12.05 0.71 12.23
C GLU A 106 -12.42 -0.03 10.92
N PRO A 107 -13.41 -0.93 10.97
CA PRO A 107 -13.67 -1.88 9.88
C PRO A 107 -14.17 -1.25 8.58
N TYR A 108 -14.89 -0.13 8.68
CA TYR A 108 -15.45 0.52 7.49
C TYR A 108 -14.34 1.21 6.70
N GLN A 109 -13.58 2.08 7.37
CA GLN A 109 -12.54 2.87 6.76
C GLN A 109 -11.35 2.01 6.38
N GLY A 110 -10.93 1.07 7.23
CA GLY A 110 -9.85 0.15 6.88
C GLY A 110 -10.16 -0.68 5.63
N ALA A 111 -11.38 -1.13 5.44
CA ALA A 111 -11.73 -1.85 4.23
C ALA A 111 -11.85 -0.92 3.01
N ALA A 112 -12.42 0.27 3.18
CA ALA A 112 -12.56 1.26 2.12
C ALA A 112 -11.21 1.75 1.57
N THR A 113 -10.25 2.10 2.44
CA THR A 113 -8.90 2.50 2.03
C THR A 113 -8.12 1.36 1.39
N GLY A 114 -8.35 0.12 1.83
CA GLY A 114 -7.82 -1.08 1.17
C GLY A 114 -8.32 -1.24 -0.27
N VAL A 115 -9.58 -0.88 -0.56
CA VAL A 115 -10.12 -0.89 -1.93
C VAL A 115 -9.54 0.25 -2.78
N GLY A 116 -9.39 1.45 -2.22
CA GLY A 116 -8.72 2.56 -2.91
C GLY A 116 -7.27 2.22 -3.29
N GLY A 117 -6.46 1.81 -2.30
CA GLY A 117 -5.06 1.43 -2.52
C GLY A 117 -4.87 0.42 -3.65
N ILE A 118 -5.64 -0.66 -3.65
CA ILE A 118 -5.51 -1.68 -4.69
C ILE A 118 -5.96 -1.19 -6.08
N HIS A 119 -6.88 -0.23 -6.16
CA HIS A 119 -7.23 0.40 -7.43
C HIS A 119 -6.10 1.30 -7.94
N ARG A 120 -5.50 2.11 -7.07
CA ARG A 120 -4.32 2.93 -7.38
C ARG A 120 -3.19 2.12 -7.98
N ASP A 121 -2.84 1.01 -7.35
CA ASP A 121 -1.81 0.10 -7.87
C ASP A 121 -2.02 -0.29 -9.34
N ILE A 122 -3.28 -0.52 -9.72
CA ILE A 122 -3.63 -0.92 -11.09
C ILE A 122 -3.54 0.26 -12.05
N PHE A 123 -4.07 1.43 -11.70
CA PHE A 123 -4.08 2.56 -12.65
C PHE A 123 -2.77 3.33 -12.73
N THR A 124 -1.90 3.24 -11.72
CA THR A 124 -0.51 3.69 -11.80
C THR A 124 0.27 2.97 -12.90
N MET A 125 -0.07 1.71 -13.18
CA MET A 125 0.49 0.95 -14.31
C MET A 125 -0.03 1.41 -15.69
N GLY A 126 -0.97 2.37 -15.73
CA GLY A 126 -1.70 2.76 -16.93
C GLY A 126 -2.85 1.82 -17.30
N ALA A 127 -3.15 0.82 -16.46
CA ALA A 127 -4.27 -0.09 -16.66
C ALA A 127 -5.56 0.49 -16.07
N ARG A 128 -6.68 0.40 -16.79
CA ARG A 128 -7.98 0.80 -16.25
C ARG A 128 -8.53 -0.33 -15.39
N PRO A 129 -8.79 -0.14 -14.08
CA PRO A 129 -9.52 -1.11 -13.28
C PRO A 129 -10.89 -1.38 -13.94
N VAL A 130 -11.28 -2.65 -13.99
CA VAL A 130 -12.56 -3.09 -14.58
C VAL A 130 -13.34 -4.01 -13.65
N ALA A 131 -12.67 -4.63 -12.69
CA ALA A 131 -13.29 -5.52 -11.72
C ALA A 131 -12.47 -5.60 -10.44
N SER A 132 -13.15 -5.93 -9.34
CA SER A 132 -12.54 -6.22 -8.05
C SER A 132 -13.04 -7.53 -7.46
N LEU A 133 -12.24 -8.10 -6.57
CA LEU A 133 -12.60 -9.24 -5.74
C LEU A 133 -12.17 -8.99 -4.30
N ASN A 134 -12.75 -9.73 -3.36
CA ASN A 134 -12.31 -9.71 -1.97
C ASN A 134 -12.02 -11.11 -1.42
N SER A 135 -11.19 -11.18 -0.40
CA SER A 135 -11.01 -12.39 0.42
C SER A 135 -11.10 -12.00 1.88
N LEU A 136 -12.20 -12.41 2.51
CA LEU A 136 -12.57 -11.99 3.86
C LEU A 136 -12.55 -13.18 4.81
N ARG A 137 -11.91 -13.03 5.97
CA ARG A 137 -11.87 -14.02 7.04
C ARG A 137 -12.24 -13.39 8.37
N PHE A 138 -13.17 -14.02 9.09
CA PHE A 138 -13.69 -13.51 10.34
C PHE A 138 -13.82 -14.63 11.40
N GLY A 139 -13.93 -14.22 12.66
CA GLY A 139 -14.22 -15.11 13.80
C GLY A 139 -15.64 -15.70 13.78
N SER A 140 -16.10 -16.22 14.91
CA SER A 140 -17.47 -16.72 15.06
C SER A 140 -18.52 -15.60 14.98
N LEU A 141 -19.58 -15.78 14.18
CA LEU A 141 -20.70 -14.85 14.10
C LEU A 141 -21.52 -14.78 15.40
N GLU A 142 -21.33 -15.68 16.36
CA GLU A 142 -21.94 -15.58 17.69
C GLU A 142 -21.36 -14.38 18.48
N ASN A 143 -20.11 -13.99 18.18
CA ASN A 143 -19.49 -12.83 18.78
C ASN A 143 -20.04 -11.51 18.18
N PRO A 144 -20.65 -10.60 18.98
CA PRO A 144 -21.11 -9.31 18.50
C PRO A 144 -20.03 -8.44 17.84
N ARG A 145 -18.78 -8.52 18.31
CA ARG A 145 -17.64 -7.79 17.71
C ARG A 145 -17.36 -8.28 16.30
N VAL A 146 -17.42 -9.58 16.06
CA VAL A 146 -17.23 -10.14 14.72
C VAL A 146 -18.32 -9.69 13.77
N ARG A 147 -19.59 -9.65 14.22
CA ARG A 147 -20.70 -9.09 13.42
C ARG A 147 -20.48 -7.61 13.08
N TYR A 148 -19.96 -6.82 14.02
CA TYR A 148 -19.58 -5.42 13.78
C TYR A 148 -18.46 -5.28 12.75
N LEU A 149 -17.40 -6.09 12.84
CA LEU A 149 -16.29 -6.09 11.90
C LEU A 149 -16.76 -6.44 10.48
N LEU A 150 -17.53 -7.52 10.36
CA LEU A 150 -18.09 -7.96 9.08
C LEU A 150 -18.98 -6.88 8.44
N ASP A 151 -19.90 -6.31 9.21
CA ASP A 151 -20.81 -5.26 8.73
C ASP A 151 -20.05 -4.00 8.29
N GLY A 152 -19.05 -3.57 9.07
CA GLY A 152 -18.21 -2.43 8.69
C GLY A 152 -17.41 -2.70 7.41
N VAL A 153 -16.71 -3.84 7.34
CA VAL A 153 -15.86 -4.20 6.19
C VAL A 153 -16.68 -4.31 4.91
N VAL A 154 -17.82 -5.01 4.96
CA VAL A 154 -18.66 -5.19 3.77
C VAL A 154 -19.20 -3.85 3.28
N ARG A 155 -19.67 -2.98 4.19
CA ARG A 155 -20.13 -1.63 3.80
C ARG A 155 -18.99 -0.76 3.25
N GLY A 156 -17.82 -0.79 3.88
CA GLY A 156 -16.64 -0.04 3.41
C GLY A 156 -16.20 -0.44 1.99
N ILE A 157 -16.14 -1.74 1.71
CA ILE A 157 -15.83 -2.26 0.37
C ILE A 157 -16.89 -1.80 -0.64
N GLY A 158 -18.17 -1.96 -0.30
CA GLY A 158 -19.28 -1.62 -1.17
C GLY A 158 -19.34 -0.12 -1.46
N ASP A 159 -19.34 0.71 -0.43
CA ASP A 159 -19.49 2.15 -0.59
C ASP A 159 -18.32 2.78 -1.37
N TYR A 160 -17.08 2.30 -1.16
CA TYR A 160 -15.93 2.75 -1.95
C TYR A 160 -16.02 2.27 -3.40
N GLY A 161 -16.20 0.97 -3.64
CA GLY A 161 -16.26 0.40 -4.99
C GLY A 161 -17.43 0.94 -5.82
N ASN A 162 -18.61 1.09 -5.21
CA ASN A 162 -19.81 1.64 -5.86
C ASN A 162 -19.62 3.11 -6.24
N SER A 163 -19.02 3.91 -5.35
CA SER A 163 -18.78 5.34 -5.61
C SER A 163 -17.68 5.55 -6.66
N PHE A 164 -16.63 4.74 -6.61
CA PHE A 164 -15.53 4.74 -7.58
C PHE A 164 -15.96 4.21 -8.95
N GLY A 165 -16.98 3.34 -8.97
CA GLY A 165 -17.60 2.79 -10.17
C GLY A 165 -16.88 1.56 -10.72
N ILE A 166 -16.29 0.73 -9.85
CA ILE A 166 -15.69 -0.56 -10.22
C ILE A 166 -16.41 -1.70 -9.50
N PRO A 167 -17.00 -2.66 -10.23
CA PRO A 167 -17.81 -3.70 -9.62
C PRO A 167 -16.97 -4.74 -8.87
N VAL A 168 -17.47 -5.18 -7.72
CA VAL A 168 -16.91 -6.32 -6.98
C VAL A 168 -17.60 -7.59 -7.47
N ILE A 169 -17.00 -8.25 -8.45
CA ILE A 169 -17.63 -9.33 -9.22
C ILE A 169 -17.55 -10.71 -8.55
N GLY A 170 -16.78 -10.82 -7.47
CA GLY A 170 -16.58 -12.08 -6.78
C GLY A 170 -15.74 -11.93 -5.51
N GLY A 171 -15.48 -13.07 -4.89
CA GLY A 171 -14.68 -13.12 -3.67
C GLY A 171 -15.04 -14.32 -2.81
N GLU A 172 -14.51 -14.33 -1.60
CA GLU A 172 -14.73 -15.38 -0.64
C GLU A 172 -14.89 -14.81 0.78
N VAL A 173 -15.81 -15.40 1.53
CA VAL A 173 -16.06 -15.06 2.94
C VAL A 173 -16.07 -16.35 3.74
N TYR A 174 -15.19 -16.44 4.72
CA TYR A 174 -15.04 -17.63 5.56
C TYR A 174 -14.94 -17.26 7.04
N PHE A 175 -15.51 -18.11 7.88
CA PHE A 175 -15.62 -17.92 9.32
C PHE A 175 -14.92 -19.06 10.06
N ASP A 176 -14.01 -18.73 10.96
CA ASP A 176 -13.30 -19.67 11.85
C ASP A 176 -12.83 -18.93 13.11
N GLU A 177 -12.89 -19.59 14.27
CA GLU A 177 -12.46 -19.01 15.56
C GLU A 177 -10.98 -18.56 15.52
N SER A 178 -10.15 -19.15 14.65
CA SER A 178 -8.75 -18.77 14.46
C SER A 178 -8.55 -17.33 13.95
N TYR A 179 -9.59 -16.70 13.39
CA TYR A 179 -9.57 -15.31 12.93
C TYR A 179 -10.21 -14.34 13.93
N GLU A 180 -10.55 -14.80 15.13
CA GLU A 180 -11.09 -13.94 16.17
C GLU A 180 -10.01 -12.99 16.71
N GLY A 181 -10.32 -11.70 16.77
CA GLY A 181 -9.36 -10.65 17.14
C GLY A 181 -8.49 -10.14 15.98
N ASN A 182 -8.22 -10.96 14.96
CA ASN A 182 -7.43 -10.58 13.78
C ASN A 182 -8.12 -11.03 12.46
N PRO A 183 -9.09 -10.26 11.94
CA PRO A 183 -9.75 -10.56 10.68
C PRO A 183 -8.77 -10.40 9.51
N LEU A 184 -8.97 -11.17 8.44
CA LEU A 184 -8.28 -10.94 7.17
C LEU A 184 -9.22 -10.20 6.22
N VAL A 185 -8.76 -9.08 5.69
CA VAL A 185 -9.48 -8.23 4.76
C VAL A 185 -8.56 -7.96 3.59
N ASN A 186 -8.70 -8.78 2.55
CA ASN A 186 -7.95 -8.63 1.33
C ASN A 186 -8.83 -8.11 0.20
N ALA A 187 -8.29 -7.16 -0.56
CA ALA A 187 -8.90 -6.60 -1.76
C ALA A 187 -8.02 -6.90 -2.97
N MET A 188 -8.63 -7.31 -4.07
CA MET A 188 -7.97 -7.58 -5.34
C MET A 188 -8.59 -6.68 -6.40
N SER A 189 -7.76 -6.12 -7.28
CA SER A 189 -8.23 -5.39 -8.45
C SER A 189 -7.66 -5.97 -9.73
N ILE A 190 -8.46 -5.92 -10.79
CA ILE A 190 -8.15 -6.36 -12.13
C ILE A 190 -8.35 -5.16 -13.06
N GLY A 191 -7.34 -4.86 -13.86
CA GLY A 191 -7.39 -3.81 -14.87
C GLY A 191 -6.90 -4.27 -16.24
N LEU A 192 -7.33 -3.54 -17.26
CA LEU A 192 -6.97 -3.80 -18.65
C LEU A 192 -6.11 -2.66 -19.19
N VAL A 193 -5.10 -3.02 -19.98
CA VAL A 193 -4.20 -2.09 -20.66
C VAL A 193 -3.89 -2.61 -22.06
N GLU A 194 -3.61 -1.73 -23.01
CA GLU A 194 -3.06 -2.16 -24.29
C GLU A 194 -1.59 -2.57 -24.11
N ALA A 195 -1.18 -3.66 -24.76
CA ALA A 195 0.18 -4.16 -24.68
C ALA A 195 1.20 -3.08 -25.09
N GLY A 196 2.19 -2.84 -24.23
CA GLY A 196 3.23 -1.82 -24.43
C GLY A 196 2.82 -0.38 -24.08
N LYS A 197 1.62 -0.15 -23.54
CA LYS A 197 1.18 1.16 -23.04
C LYS A 197 1.19 1.27 -21.51
N THR A 198 2.02 0.47 -20.87
CA THR A 198 2.21 0.51 -19.42
C THR A 198 3.16 1.63 -19.02
N VAL A 199 3.11 2.00 -17.74
CA VAL A 199 4.00 3.00 -17.15
C VAL A 199 4.76 2.36 -16.03
N SER A 200 6.05 2.65 -15.95
CA SER A 200 6.92 2.14 -14.91
C SER A 200 7.11 3.18 -13.80
N ALA A 201 7.25 2.70 -12.58
CA ALA A 201 7.61 3.50 -11.41
C ALA A 201 9.11 3.84 -11.40
N ILE A 202 9.56 4.74 -12.28
CA ILE A 202 10.99 5.11 -12.41
C ILE A 202 11.22 6.62 -12.41
N SER A 203 12.38 7.05 -11.91
CA SER A 203 12.94 8.36 -12.23
C SER A 203 14.06 8.25 -13.24
N GLU A 204 13.83 8.84 -14.40
CA GLU A 204 14.82 8.96 -15.47
C GLU A 204 14.77 10.36 -16.08
N GLY A 205 15.91 10.79 -16.60
CA GLY A 205 16.12 12.06 -17.30
C GLY A 205 16.50 13.18 -16.34
N ILE A 206 17.81 13.41 -16.17
CA ILE A 206 18.33 14.49 -15.32
C ILE A 206 17.68 15.84 -15.69
N GLY A 207 17.14 16.52 -14.68
CA GLY A 207 16.42 17.78 -14.80
C GLY A 207 14.94 17.63 -15.19
N ASN A 208 14.42 16.41 -15.30
CA ASN A 208 12.98 16.17 -15.43
C ASN A 208 12.25 16.58 -14.15
N PRO A 209 11.14 17.32 -14.25
CA PRO A 209 10.37 17.74 -13.08
C PRO A 209 9.68 16.55 -12.41
N VAL A 210 9.71 16.57 -11.07
CA VAL A 210 8.97 15.67 -10.19
C VAL A 210 7.72 16.41 -9.70
N ILE A 211 6.55 15.84 -9.99
CA ILE A 211 5.24 16.46 -9.80
C ILE A 211 4.45 15.60 -8.83
N ILE A 212 3.95 16.20 -7.75
CA ILE A 212 2.93 15.57 -6.91
C ILE A 212 1.55 15.91 -7.45
N VAL A 213 0.70 14.89 -7.55
CA VAL A 213 -0.66 15.02 -8.09
C VAL A 213 -1.71 14.42 -7.15
N GLY A 214 -2.93 14.92 -7.23
CA GLY A 214 -4.07 14.43 -6.45
C GLY A 214 -4.42 15.31 -5.26
N ALA A 215 -4.71 14.68 -4.12
CA ALA A 215 -5.15 15.35 -2.90
C ALA A 215 -4.01 16.10 -2.15
N SER A 216 -4.41 16.92 -1.18
CA SER A 216 -3.47 17.64 -0.30
C SER A 216 -2.97 16.75 0.85
N THR A 217 -1.72 16.96 1.23
CA THR A 217 -1.03 16.24 2.30
C THR A 217 -1.46 16.77 3.67
N GLY A 218 -1.83 15.88 4.58
CA GLY A 218 -2.11 16.19 6.00
C GLY A 218 -1.43 15.21 6.95
N ARG A 219 -1.72 15.30 8.23
CA ARG A 219 -1.13 14.43 9.28
C ARG A 219 -1.83 13.07 9.38
N ASP A 220 -2.07 12.42 8.24
CA ASP A 220 -2.77 11.14 8.18
C ASP A 220 -1.82 9.96 8.28
N GLY A 221 -2.17 8.97 9.10
CA GLY A 221 -1.49 7.68 9.13
C GLY A 221 0.01 7.73 9.39
N ILE A 222 0.54 8.81 9.97
CA ILE A 222 1.95 8.89 10.34
C ILE A 222 2.20 7.75 11.36
N HIS A 223 3.18 6.90 11.07
CA HIS A 223 3.46 5.61 11.74
C HIS A 223 2.50 4.46 11.42
N GLY A 224 1.64 4.56 10.41
CA GLY A 224 0.67 3.54 10.00
C GLY A 224 1.31 2.21 9.60
N ALA A 225 2.35 2.23 8.76
CA ALA A 225 3.07 1.02 8.36
C ALA A 225 3.84 0.33 9.50
N THR A 226 4.46 1.09 10.42
CA THR A 226 5.06 0.51 11.64
C THR A 226 3.98 -0.11 12.52
N PHE A 227 2.84 0.57 12.66
CA PHE A 227 1.68 0.10 13.39
C PHE A 227 1.06 -1.19 12.80
N ALA A 228 0.99 -1.32 11.49
CA ALA A 228 0.54 -2.55 10.82
C ALA A 228 1.50 -3.74 11.03
N SER A 229 2.68 -3.50 11.60
CA SER A 229 3.66 -4.51 11.97
C SER A 229 3.61 -4.88 13.46
N GLU A 230 2.72 -4.29 14.27
CA GLU A 230 2.53 -4.55 15.70
C GLU A 230 1.42 -5.60 15.98
N GLU A 231 1.42 -6.21 17.16
CA GLU A 231 0.33 -7.08 17.61
C GLU A 231 -0.91 -6.25 18.03
N ILE A 232 -2.11 -6.75 17.71
CA ILE A 232 -3.38 -6.11 18.10
C ILE A 232 -3.56 -6.22 19.62
N SER A 233 -3.73 -5.08 20.29
CA SER A 233 -3.94 -4.99 21.74
C SER A 233 -5.04 -3.97 22.11
N GLU A 234 -5.41 -3.88 23.38
CA GLU A 234 -6.33 -2.83 23.88
C GLU A 234 -5.77 -1.41 23.62
N GLU A 235 -4.45 -1.24 23.62
CA GLU A 235 -3.80 0.04 23.29
C GLU A 235 -3.98 0.41 21.80
N SER A 236 -4.10 -0.59 20.92
CA SER A 236 -4.38 -0.38 19.49
C SER A 236 -5.77 0.24 19.26
N GLU A 237 -6.74 0.03 20.15
CA GLU A 237 -8.07 0.66 20.04
C GLU A 237 -8.02 2.18 20.24
N ALA A 238 -7.09 2.69 21.05
CA ALA A 238 -6.92 4.13 21.26
C ALA A 238 -6.44 4.85 20.00
N LYS A 239 -5.89 4.11 19.02
CA LYS A 239 -5.38 4.62 17.74
C LYS A 239 -6.44 4.68 16.63
N ARG A 240 -7.72 4.39 16.92
CA ARG A 240 -8.85 4.56 15.96
C ARG A 240 -8.84 5.90 15.18
N PRO A 241 -8.57 7.07 15.80
CA PRO A 241 -8.55 8.34 15.08
C PRO A 241 -7.44 8.45 14.01
N SER A 242 -6.45 7.56 14.06
CA SER A 242 -5.34 7.51 13.10
C SER A 242 -5.66 6.68 11.86
N VAL A 243 -6.80 5.95 11.84
CA VAL A 243 -7.24 5.24 10.63
C VAL A 243 -7.71 6.27 9.61
N GLN A 244 -7.13 6.18 8.42
CA GLN A 244 -7.41 7.07 7.29
C GLN A 244 -8.86 6.92 6.82
N VAL A 245 -9.40 7.99 6.24
CA VAL A 245 -10.70 7.99 5.56
C VAL A 245 -10.42 8.10 4.07
N GLY A 246 -10.90 7.13 3.29
CA GLY A 246 -10.76 7.17 1.83
C GLY A 246 -11.79 8.09 1.18
N ASP A 247 -11.41 8.75 0.08
CA ASP A 247 -12.30 9.56 -0.74
C ASP A 247 -12.43 8.96 -2.16
N PRO A 248 -13.41 8.05 -2.37
CA PRO A 248 -13.57 7.38 -3.67
C PRO A 248 -13.92 8.35 -4.81
N PHE A 249 -14.46 9.54 -4.50
CA PHE A 249 -14.78 10.53 -5.53
C PHE A 249 -13.51 11.20 -6.04
N THR A 250 -12.64 11.62 -5.13
CA THR A 250 -11.33 12.18 -5.49
C THR A 250 -10.46 11.13 -6.18
N GLU A 251 -10.46 9.88 -5.70
CA GLU A 251 -9.75 8.76 -6.35
C GLU A 251 -10.26 8.54 -7.78
N LYS A 252 -11.58 8.67 -8.02
CA LYS A 252 -12.16 8.53 -9.36
C LYS A 252 -11.65 9.61 -10.31
N LEU A 253 -11.57 10.86 -9.85
CA LEU A 253 -10.95 11.94 -10.62
C LEU A 253 -9.48 11.63 -10.90
N LEU A 254 -8.76 11.10 -9.91
CA LEU A 254 -7.36 10.73 -10.01
C LEU A 254 -7.16 9.63 -11.06
N LEU A 255 -8.00 8.60 -11.08
CA LEU A 255 -8.01 7.56 -12.11
C LEU A 255 -8.16 8.16 -13.51
N GLU A 256 -9.17 9.00 -13.73
CA GLU A 256 -9.45 9.54 -15.07
C GLU A 256 -8.34 10.50 -15.53
N ALA A 257 -7.84 11.36 -14.64
CA ALA A 257 -6.70 12.24 -14.91
C ALA A 257 -5.44 11.46 -15.27
N SER A 258 -5.19 10.35 -14.56
CA SER A 258 -3.98 9.54 -14.77
C SER A 258 -4.01 8.80 -16.09
N LEU A 259 -5.15 8.21 -16.45
CA LEU A 259 -5.29 7.58 -17.76
C LEU A 259 -5.34 8.60 -18.91
N GLU A 260 -5.77 9.84 -18.65
CA GLU A 260 -5.70 10.92 -19.62
C GLU A 260 -4.27 11.44 -19.83
N VAL A 261 -3.51 11.67 -18.75
CA VAL A 261 -2.17 12.26 -18.86
C VAL A 261 -1.21 11.35 -19.63
N LEU A 262 -1.37 10.03 -19.56
CA LEU A 262 -0.55 9.09 -20.32
C LEU A 262 -0.72 9.23 -21.83
N LYS A 263 -1.87 9.72 -22.30
CA LYS A 263 -2.12 9.97 -23.73
C LYS A 263 -1.33 11.16 -24.28
N THR A 264 -0.84 12.05 -23.40
CA THR A 264 0.03 13.16 -23.79
C THR A 264 1.42 12.65 -24.21
N GLY A 265 1.85 11.51 -23.66
CA GLY A 265 3.22 11.02 -23.80
C GLY A 265 4.26 11.89 -23.10
N ALA A 266 3.87 12.76 -22.15
CA ALA A 266 4.77 13.59 -21.36
C ALA A 266 5.27 12.89 -20.08
N VAL A 267 4.67 11.76 -19.68
CA VAL A 267 5.03 11.03 -18.46
C VAL A 267 6.20 10.08 -18.74
N VAL A 268 7.24 10.20 -17.91
CA VAL A 268 8.42 9.32 -17.90
C VAL A 268 8.24 8.20 -16.88
N GLY A 269 7.68 8.53 -15.72
CA GLY A 269 7.35 7.55 -14.69
C GLY A 269 6.23 8.02 -13.78
N MET A 270 5.52 7.07 -13.19
CA MET A 270 4.38 7.32 -12.30
C MET A 270 4.42 6.31 -11.17
N GLN A 271 4.19 6.76 -9.94
CA GLN A 271 4.13 5.91 -8.76
C GLN A 271 3.01 6.33 -7.83
N ASP A 272 2.27 5.36 -7.28
CA ASP A 272 1.26 5.65 -6.26
C ASP A 272 1.91 6.04 -4.92
N MET A 273 1.14 6.68 -4.06
CA MET A 273 1.56 7.02 -2.71
C MET A 273 0.67 6.32 -1.69
N GLY A 274 1.20 5.27 -1.07
CA GLY A 274 0.59 4.54 0.03
C GLY A 274 1.38 4.70 1.33
N ALA A 275 1.82 3.58 1.89
CA ALA A 275 2.67 3.52 3.08
C ALA A 275 3.94 4.36 2.90
N ALA A 276 4.31 5.14 3.93
CA ALA A 276 5.43 6.09 3.91
C ALA A 276 5.35 7.19 2.83
N GLY A 277 4.22 7.37 2.15
CA GLY A 277 3.92 8.53 1.31
C GLY A 277 5.04 8.94 0.35
N ILE A 278 5.46 10.22 0.47
CA ILE A 278 6.49 10.81 -0.41
C ILE A 278 7.80 10.04 -0.27
N ALA A 279 8.17 9.63 0.94
CA ALA A 279 9.43 8.96 1.18
C ALA A 279 9.54 7.61 0.46
N CYS A 280 8.44 6.85 0.42
CA CYS A 280 8.40 5.57 -0.29
C CYS A 280 8.52 5.80 -1.80
N SER A 281 7.60 6.58 -2.37
CA SER A 281 7.49 6.72 -3.83
C SER A 281 8.75 7.31 -4.46
N THR A 282 9.37 8.33 -3.85
CA THR A 282 10.63 8.89 -4.37
C THR A 282 11.79 7.90 -4.28
N SER A 283 11.87 7.11 -3.20
CA SER A 283 12.95 6.15 -2.98
C SER A 283 12.83 4.95 -3.93
N GLU A 284 11.63 4.42 -4.12
CA GLU A 284 11.38 3.32 -5.05
C GLU A 284 11.65 3.73 -6.50
N MET A 285 11.11 4.88 -6.92
CA MET A 285 11.35 5.41 -8.27
C MET A 285 12.85 5.66 -8.52
N THR A 286 13.56 6.22 -7.53
CA THR A 286 15.00 6.46 -7.61
C THR A 286 15.80 5.16 -7.69
N ALA A 287 15.50 4.19 -6.83
CA ALA A 287 16.23 2.92 -6.82
C ALA A 287 16.02 2.12 -8.11
N LYS A 288 14.82 2.17 -8.69
CA LYS A 288 14.50 1.48 -9.94
C LYS A 288 15.03 2.21 -11.17
N GLY A 289 14.92 3.53 -11.21
CA GLY A 289 15.40 4.37 -12.33
C GLY A 289 16.91 4.65 -12.32
N GLY A 290 17.56 4.50 -11.17
CA GLY A 290 19.00 4.73 -11.00
C GLY A 290 19.41 6.21 -11.02
N GLN A 291 18.45 7.13 -10.92
CA GLN A 291 18.69 8.57 -10.87
C GLN A 291 17.90 9.22 -9.72
N GLY A 292 18.61 10.01 -8.94
CA GLY A 292 18.19 10.64 -7.70
C GLY A 292 17.13 11.71 -7.91
N MET A 293 16.61 12.20 -6.79
CA MET A 293 15.65 13.31 -6.79
C MET A 293 16.04 14.36 -5.75
N LEU A 294 15.86 15.63 -6.12
CA LEU A 294 15.86 16.76 -5.20
C LEU A 294 14.41 17.23 -5.02
N ILE A 295 13.89 17.08 -3.80
CA ILE A 295 12.50 17.37 -3.46
C ILE A 295 12.44 18.56 -2.52
N ASP A 296 11.64 19.56 -2.88
CA ASP A 296 11.33 20.75 -2.09
C ASP A 296 9.97 20.58 -1.40
N LEU A 297 10.02 20.28 -0.09
CA LEU A 297 8.85 20.01 0.72
C LEU A 297 7.99 21.26 0.95
N ASP A 298 8.53 22.47 0.77
CA ASP A 298 7.74 23.70 0.91
C ASP A 298 6.75 23.89 -0.25
N LYS A 299 6.93 23.16 -1.35
CA LYS A 299 6.01 23.16 -2.50
C LYS A 299 4.92 22.10 -2.42
N VAL A 300 5.03 21.15 -1.49
CA VAL A 300 4.02 20.09 -1.34
C VAL A 300 2.69 20.72 -0.92
N PRO A 301 1.58 20.45 -1.64
CA PRO A 301 0.26 20.91 -1.21
C PRO A 301 -0.07 20.33 0.16
N ALA A 302 -0.10 21.18 1.18
CA ALA A 302 -0.43 20.81 2.56
C ALA A 302 -1.76 21.43 2.97
N ARG A 303 -2.61 20.65 3.65
CA ARG A 303 -3.91 21.16 4.16
C ARG A 303 -3.84 21.65 5.61
N GLU A 304 -2.75 21.34 6.30
CA GLU A 304 -2.49 21.78 7.66
C GLU A 304 -1.27 22.71 7.68
N GLU A 305 -1.37 23.83 8.42
CA GLU A 305 -0.24 24.75 8.58
C GLU A 305 0.86 24.14 9.46
N GLY A 306 2.10 24.54 9.19
CA GLY A 306 3.26 24.20 10.02
C GLY A 306 3.62 22.72 10.03
N MET A 307 3.26 21.96 8.98
CA MET A 307 3.72 20.58 8.85
C MET A 307 5.24 20.51 8.74
N THR A 308 5.84 19.65 9.54
CA THR A 308 7.28 19.38 9.57
C THR A 308 7.70 18.54 8.36
N ALA A 309 9.00 18.49 8.07
CA ALA A 309 9.52 17.61 7.02
C ALA A 309 9.21 16.13 7.31
N TYR A 310 9.30 15.73 8.57
CA TYR A 310 8.89 14.40 9.05
C TYR A 310 7.44 14.08 8.68
N GLU A 311 6.51 14.98 9.03
CA GLU A 311 5.08 14.79 8.78
C GLU A 311 4.73 14.78 7.29
N LEU A 312 5.34 15.67 6.49
CA LEU A 312 5.10 15.69 5.04
C LEU A 312 5.59 14.41 4.35
N LEU A 313 6.76 13.91 4.75
CA LEU A 313 7.36 12.73 4.14
C LEU A 313 6.61 11.45 4.48
N LEU A 314 6.23 11.28 5.74
CA LEU A 314 5.64 10.04 6.27
C LEU A 314 4.11 10.08 6.31
N SER A 315 3.50 11.17 5.85
CA SER A 315 2.06 11.25 5.67
C SER A 315 1.59 10.20 4.66
N GLU A 316 0.61 9.42 5.09
CA GLU A 316 -0.08 8.43 4.29
C GLU A 316 -1.47 8.96 3.87
N SER A 317 -1.61 10.28 3.69
CA SER A 317 -2.82 10.87 3.08
C SER A 317 -3.12 10.19 1.75
N GLN A 318 -4.38 9.83 1.56
CA GLN A 318 -4.85 9.03 0.43
C GLN A 318 -4.97 9.87 -0.86
N GLU A 319 -5.32 9.21 -1.98
CA GLU A 319 -5.60 9.85 -3.27
C GLU A 319 -4.44 10.73 -3.82
N ARG A 320 -3.18 10.28 -3.67
CA ARG A 320 -1.98 10.99 -4.17
C ARG A 320 -1.09 10.08 -5.00
N MET A 321 -0.35 10.69 -5.93
CA MET A 321 0.69 10.02 -6.71
C MET A 321 1.85 10.96 -7.02
N LEU A 322 2.96 10.36 -7.44
CA LEU A 322 4.16 11.04 -7.90
C LEU A 322 4.37 10.78 -9.40
N ILE A 323 4.68 11.82 -10.16
CA ILE A 323 4.94 11.77 -11.60
C ILE A 323 6.30 12.38 -11.90
N VAL A 324 7.08 11.72 -12.74
CA VAL A 324 8.22 12.31 -13.42
C VAL A 324 7.78 12.64 -14.84
N ALA A 325 7.84 13.91 -15.21
CA ALA A 325 7.45 14.37 -16.54
C ALA A 325 8.68 14.75 -17.38
N GLU A 326 8.57 14.68 -18.70
CA GLU A 326 9.60 15.16 -19.61
C GLU A 326 9.79 16.67 -19.45
N LYS A 327 11.05 17.10 -19.28
CA LYS A 327 11.40 18.51 -19.09
C LYS A 327 10.88 19.40 -20.23
N GLY A 328 10.20 20.49 -19.87
CA GLY A 328 9.56 21.42 -20.80
C GLY A 328 8.12 21.04 -21.15
N ARG A 329 7.62 19.91 -20.64
CA ARG A 329 6.25 19.42 -20.86
C ARG A 329 5.48 19.25 -19.55
N GLU A 330 6.02 19.72 -18.43
CA GLU A 330 5.35 19.70 -17.12
C GLU A 330 3.96 20.35 -17.15
N GLN A 331 3.79 21.42 -17.93
CA GLN A 331 2.50 22.10 -18.01
C GLN A 331 1.42 21.21 -18.65
N GLU A 332 1.78 20.33 -19.60
CA GLU A 332 0.82 19.38 -20.18
C GLU A 332 0.28 18.43 -19.10
N VAL A 333 1.14 18.01 -18.16
CA VAL A 333 0.74 17.17 -17.02
C VAL A 333 -0.14 17.96 -16.06
N ILE A 334 0.28 19.16 -15.67
CA ILE A 334 -0.45 20.02 -14.73
C ILE A 334 -1.84 20.34 -15.26
N ASP A 335 -1.96 20.75 -16.53
CA ASP A 335 -3.22 21.11 -17.17
C ASP A 335 -4.24 19.96 -17.14
N VAL A 336 -3.77 18.70 -17.29
CA VAL A 336 -4.64 17.52 -17.18
C VAL A 336 -5.17 17.37 -15.76
N TYR A 337 -4.32 17.44 -14.73
CA TYR A 337 -4.79 17.29 -13.35
C TYR A 337 -5.68 18.46 -12.91
N GLU A 338 -5.36 19.69 -13.29
CA GLU A 338 -6.21 20.86 -13.02
C GLU A 338 -7.59 20.76 -13.68
N LYS A 339 -7.67 20.22 -14.91
CA LYS A 339 -8.95 19.96 -15.60
C LYS A 339 -9.87 19.03 -14.80
N TRP A 340 -9.29 18.10 -14.05
CA TRP A 340 -10.01 17.15 -13.20
C TRP A 340 -10.16 17.64 -11.76
N ASP A 341 -9.93 18.95 -11.49
CA ASP A 341 -9.99 19.57 -10.16
C ASP A 341 -9.01 18.97 -9.14
N LEU A 342 -7.84 18.51 -9.60
CA LEU A 342 -6.78 17.93 -8.79
C LEU A 342 -5.54 18.82 -8.76
N HIS A 343 -4.73 18.71 -7.70
CA HIS A 343 -3.42 19.35 -7.70
C HIS A 343 -2.50 18.70 -8.74
N GLY A 344 -1.68 19.52 -9.40
CA GLY A 344 -0.49 19.11 -10.11
C GLY A 344 0.62 20.12 -9.83
N VAL A 345 1.53 19.79 -8.92
CA VAL A 345 2.53 20.74 -8.43
C VAL A 345 3.93 20.16 -8.59
N VAL A 346 4.81 20.89 -9.28
CA VAL A 346 6.23 20.54 -9.37
C VAL A 346 6.87 20.74 -8.00
N ILE A 347 7.23 19.64 -7.34
CA ILE A 347 7.87 19.65 -6.03
C ILE A 347 9.37 19.38 -6.11
N GLY A 348 9.89 18.97 -7.26
CA GLY A 348 11.31 18.62 -7.35
C GLY A 348 11.80 18.39 -8.77
N GLU A 349 13.00 17.84 -8.87
CA GLU A 349 13.63 17.44 -10.12
C GLU A 349 14.48 16.18 -9.96
N VAL A 350 14.64 15.44 -11.05
CA VAL A 350 15.58 14.31 -11.15
C VAL A 350 17.00 14.85 -11.24
N VAL A 351 17.94 14.27 -10.49
CA VAL A 351 19.34 14.73 -10.38
C VAL A 351 20.34 13.60 -10.63
N ASP A 352 21.57 13.97 -11.01
CA ASP A 352 22.67 13.04 -11.31
C ASP A 352 23.33 12.48 -10.04
N THR A 353 22.55 11.77 -9.23
CA THR A 353 22.99 11.06 -8.02
C THR A 353 22.17 9.78 -7.86
N ASP A 354 22.46 8.94 -6.87
CA ASP A 354 21.64 7.79 -6.46
C ASP A 354 20.86 8.07 -5.15
N LYS A 355 20.78 9.35 -4.77
CA LYS A 355 20.17 9.80 -3.52
C LYS A 355 18.83 10.50 -3.74
N VAL A 356 18.00 10.45 -2.71
CA VAL A 356 16.88 11.37 -2.55
C VAL A 356 17.25 12.40 -1.49
N THR A 357 17.24 13.66 -1.88
CA THR A 357 17.51 14.80 -1.01
C THR A 357 16.22 15.59 -0.79
N TYR A 358 15.88 15.82 0.46
CA TYR A 358 14.68 16.57 0.87
C TYR A 358 15.07 17.92 1.46
N MET A 359 14.56 18.99 0.85
CA MET A 359 14.73 20.37 1.27
C MET A 359 13.46 20.85 1.97
N LYS A 360 13.63 21.59 3.06
CA LYS A 360 12.55 22.37 3.67
C LYS A 360 13.12 23.60 4.36
N ASP A 361 12.47 24.75 4.20
CA ASP A 361 12.85 26.05 4.76
C ASP A 361 14.30 26.44 4.36
N GLY A 362 14.71 26.05 3.15
CA GLY A 362 16.06 26.26 2.62
C GLY A 362 17.15 25.35 3.20
N GLU A 363 16.80 24.36 4.03
CA GLU A 363 17.74 23.43 4.67
C GLU A 363 17.53 21.99 4.17
N VAL A 364 18.61 21.21 4.11
CA VAL A 364 18.54 19.76 3.86
C VAL A 364 18.00 19.08 5.13
N LYS A 365 16.83 18.44 5.03
CA LYS A 365 16.20 17.69 6.12
C LYS A 365 16.49 16.18 6.05
N GLY A 366 16.77 15.67 4.86
CA GLY A 366 17.25 14.30 4.66
C GLY A 366 18.04 14.16 3.37
N ASP A 367 19.08 13.34 3.39
CA ASP A 367 19.92 13.01 2.23
C ASP A 367 20.31 11.53 2.30
N MET A 368 19.54 10.68 1.62
CA MET A 368 19.63 9.22 1.75
C MET A 368 19.81 8.56 0.39
N PHE A 369 20.67 7.56 0.33
CA PHE A 369 20.75 6.66 -0.83
C PHE A 369 19.46 5.86 -0.95
N ALA A 370 18.82 5.93 -2.12
CA ALA A 370 17.54 5.26 -2.33
C ALA A 370 17.66 3.73 -2.18
N GLU A 371 18.79 3.16 -2.63
CA GLU A 371 19.09 1.73 -2.49
C GLU A 371 18.98 1.26 -1.04
N HIS A 372 19.35 2.09 -0.06
CA HIS A 372 19.30 1.71 1.35
C HIS A 372 17.86 1.49 1.85
N LEU A 373 16.86 2.11 1.21
CA LEU A 373 15.49 2.20 1.70
C LEU A 373 14.57 1.14 1.09
N VAL A 374 14.90 0.58 -0.07
CA VAL A 374 13.96 -0.23 -0.86
C VAL A 374 14.11 -1.75 -0.64
N LEU A 375 13.01 -2.46 -0.89
CA LEU A 375 12.96 -3.92 -0.92
C LEU A 375 13.96 -4.48 -1.95
N GLY A 376 14.76 -5.46 -1.52
CA GLY A 376 15.73 -6.13 -2.39
C GLY A 376 17.01 -5.32 -2.67
N GLY A 377 17.07 -4.05 -2.25
CA GLY A 377 18.29 -3.28 -2.08
C GLY A 377 18.89 -3.48 -0.69
N GLY A 378 19.17 -2.37 -0.02
CA GLY A 378 19.84 -2.34 1.27
C GLY A 378 18.94 -2.66 2.47
N ALA A 379 17.61 -2.70 2.36
CA ALA A 379 16.77 -3.02 3.52
C ALA A 379 17.18 -4.38 4.16
N PRO A 380 17.20 -4.48 5.51
CA PRO A 380 17.62 -5.70 6.21
C PRO A 380 16.79 -6.91 5.79
N GLN A 381 17.43 -8.09 5.72
CA GLN A 381 16.75 -9.36 5.43
C GLN A 381 17.19 -10.40 6.45
N TYR A 382 16.21 -11.09 7.05
CA TYR A 382 16.42 -12.01 8.14
C TYR A 382 16.11 -13.45 7.73
N ILE A 383 17.07 -14.35 7.94
CA ILE A 383 16.83 -15.80 7.91
C ILE A 383 16.57 -16.25 9.34
N ARG A 384 15.30 -16.54 9.66
CA ARG A 384 14.90 -16.99 10.99
C ARG A 384 15.18 -18.47 11.17
N LYS A 385 15.55 -18.86 12.40
CA LYS A 385 15.58 -20.27 12.80
C LYS A 385 14.13 -20.76 12.90
N THR A 386 13.78 -21.82 12.19
CA THR A 386 12.42 -22.37 12.16
C THR A 386 12.40 -23.79 12.75
N LYS A 387 11.25 -24.18 13.31
CA LYS A 387 10.94 -25.53 13.76
C LYS A 387 9.51 -25.85 13.34
N LYS A 388 9.26 -27.03 12.76
CA LYS A 388 7.89 -27.50 12.46
C LYS A 388 7.10 -27.58 13.77
N PRO A 389 5.90 -26.96 13.86
CA PRO A 389 5.01 -27.15 15.01
C PRO A 389 4.63 -28.63 15.19
N GLU A 390 4.73 -29.13 16.43
CA GLU A 390 4.53 -30.55 16.74
C GLU A 390 3.10 -31.04 16.43
N TYR A 391 2.09 -30.17 16.60
CA TYR A 391 0.69 -30.51 16.32
C TYR A 391 0.43 -30.85 14.85
N LEU A 392 1.28 -30.41 13.92
CA LEU A 392 1.08 -30.71 12.49
C LEU A 392 1.27 -32.19 12.19
N ASP A 393 2.08 -32.92 12.95
CA ASP A 393 2.21 -34.37 12.79
C ASP A 393 0.92 -35.08 13.21
N GLU A 394 0.23 -34.60 14.24
CA GLU A 394 -1.06 -35.15 14.68
C GLU A 394 -2.14 -34.91 13.61
N VAL A 395 -2.27 -33.67 13.14
CA VAL A 395 -3.28 -33.29 12.14
C VAL A 395 -3.05 -34.00 10.80
N GLN A 396 -1.79 -34.15 10.36
CA GLN A 396 -1.45 -34.84 9.10
C GLN A 396 -1.66 -36.35 9.15
N ASN A 397 -1.62 -36.95 10.35
CA ASN A 397 -1.88 -38.38 10.55
C ASN A 397 -3.38 -38.69 10.75
N PHE A 398 -4.26 -37.70 10.57
CA PHE A 398 -5.70 -37.91 10.68
C PHE A 398 -6.21 -38.90 9.63
N ASP A 399 -6.75 -40.03 10.08
CA ASP A 399 -7.37 -41.02 9.21
C ASP A 399 -8.81 -40.61 8.89
N ILE A 400 -9.04 -40.09 7.69
CA ILE A 400 -10.38 -39.70 7.23
C ILE A 400 -11.37 -40.87 7.24
N SER A 401 -10.90 -42.12 7.12
CA SER A 401 -11.75 -43.32 7.15
C SER A 401 -12.25 -43.66 8.56
N SER A 402 -11.69 -43.04 9.60
CA SER A 402 -12.15 -43.16 10.98
C SER A 402 -13.46 -42.40 11.26
N LEU A 403 -13.88 -41.51 10.35
CA LEU A 403 -15.12 -40.76 10.48
C LEU A 403 -16.33 -41.67 10.24
N ASN A 404 -17.29 -41.64 11.17
CA ASN A 404 -18.57 -42.31 10.96
C ASN A 404 -19.41 -41.57 9.93
N HIS A 405 -19.96 -42.30 8.96
CA HIS A 405 -20.95 -41.72 8.06
C HIS A 405 -22.24 -41.35 8.83
N PRO A 406 -22.83 -40.18 8.54
CA PRO A 406 -24.07 -39.78 9.19
C PRO A 406 -25.21 -40.73 8.79
N ASN A 407 -26.04 -41.13 9.76
CA ASN A 407 -27.17 -42.02 9.50
C ASN A 407 -28.36 -41.32 8.82
N ASP A 408 -28.46 -39.99 8.94
CA ASP A 408 -29.49 -39.16 8.33
C ASP A 408 -28.87 -38.14 7.37
N HIS A 409 -28.85 -38.49 6.08
CA HIS A 409 -28.32 -37.62 5.04
C HIS A 409 -29.21 -36.40 4.78
N GLN A 410 -30.53 -36.49 5.03
CA GLN A 410 -31.45 -35.36 4.81
C GLN A 410 -31.23 -34.27 5.86
N GLU A 411 -31.01 -34.66 7.11
CA GLU A 411 -30.67 -33.68 8.14
C GLU A 411 -29.25 -33.15 7.95
N THR A 412 -28.30 -34.04 7.63
CA THR A 412 -26.91 -33.63 7.37
C THR A 412 -26.82 -32.56 6.27
N ILE A 413 -27.50 -32.75 5.14
CA ILE A 413 -27.46 -31.75 4.05
C ILE A 413 -28.10 -30.42 4.48
N LYS A 414 -29.15 -30.44 5.31
CA LYS A 414 -29.74 -29.21 5.85
C LYS A 414 -28.76 -28.51 6.80
N THR A 415 -28.09 -29.25 7.68
CA THR A 415 -27.06 -28.71 8.56
C THR A 415 -25.93 -28.08 7.75
N LEU A 416 -25.43 -28.77 6.72
CA LEU A 416 -24.39 -28.25 5.83
C LEU A 416 -24.85 -26.97 5.12
N LEU A 417 -26.03 -26.96 4.50
CA LEU A 417 -26.58 -25.78 3.81
C LEU A 417 -26.88 -24.61 4.76
N SER A 418 -27.10 -24.88 6.05
CA SER A 418 -27.29 -23.86 7.09
C SER A 418 -25.98 -23.31 7.66
N SER A 419 -24.85 -23.99 7.42
CA SER A 419 -23.53 -23.52 7.88
C SER A 419 -23.19 -22.20 7.22
N VAL A 420 -22.74 -21.22 8.01
CA VAL A 420 -22.37 -19.89 7.50
C VAL A 420 -21.33 -19.96 6.38
N ASN A 421 -20.42 -20.94 6.41
CA ASN A 421 -19.39 -21.10 5.39
C ASN A 421 -19.94 -21.64 4.06
N VAL A 422 -21.03 -22.40 4.07
CA VAL A 422 -21.65 -23.00 2.87
C VAL A 422 -22.83 -22.17 2.36
N ALA A 423 -23.58 -21.55 3.26
CA ALA A 423 -24.78 -20.78 2.95
C ALA A 423 -24.49 -19.63 1.98
N SER A 424 -25.56 -19.18 1.30
CA SER A 424 -25.50 -18.06 0.37
C SER A 424 -24.89 -16.81 0.99
N LYS A 425 -23.97 -16.17 0.27
CA LYS A 425 -23.35 -14.89 0.63
C LYS A 425 -24.06 -13.70 -0.02
N ARG A 426 -25.33 -13.87 -0.40
CA ARG A 426 -26.18 -12.83 -1.01
C ARG A 426 -26.19 -11.53 -0.20
N TRP A 427 -26.25 -11.63 1.12
CA TRP A 427 -26.21 -10.50 2.04
C TRP A 427 -24.88 -9.72 2.03
N VAL A 428 -23.82 -10.27 1.43
CA VAL A 428 -22.56 -9.55 1.15
C VAL A 428 -22.62 -8.91 -0.23
N HIS A 429 -22.76 -9.73 -1.28
CA HIS A 429 -22.52 -9.26 -2.65
C HIS A 429 -23.66 -8.41 -3.23
N GLU A 430 -24.87 -8.40 -2.65
CA GLU A 430 -25.93 -7.45 -3.08
C GLU A 430 -25.69 -6.01 -2.63
N GLN A 431 -24.68 -5.78 -1.79
CA GLN A 431 -24.25 -4.43 -1.41
C GLN A 431 -23.28 -3.84 -2.43
N TYR A 432 -22.77 -4.65 -3.36
CA TYR A 432 -21.79 -4.26 -4.36
C TYR A 432 -22.47 -4.05 -5.70
N ASP A 433 -22.01 -3.05 -6.45
CA ASP A 433 -22.33 -2.94 -7.86
C ASP A 433 -21.72 -4.14 -8.60
N THR A 434 -22.48 -4.65 -9.56
CA THR A 434 -22.17 -5.86 -10.32
C THR A 434 -22.23 -5.64 -11.83
N THR A 435 -22.45 -4.39 -12.29
CA THR A 435 -22.60 -4.05 -13.71
C THR A 435 -21.84 -2.81 -14.12
#